data_AF-A0AA96HNG6-F1
#
_entry.id   AF-A0AA96HNG6-F1
#
_cell.length_a   1.000
_cell.length_b   1.000
_cell.length_c   1.000
_cell.angle_alpha   90.00
_cell.angle_beta   90.00
_cell.angle_gamma   90.00
#
_symmetry.space_group_name_H-M   'P 1'
#
loop_
_entity.id
_entity.type
_entity.pdbx_description
1 polymer ?
#
loop_
_entity_poly.entity_id
_entity_poly.type
_entity_poly.pdbx_seq_one_letter_code
_entity_poly.pdbx_strand_id
1 'polypeptide(L)'
;MKFCSSPKSKIAGFTLLELMVTVLIVAILASIAAPSMTTYQNKKCVTAGVHNFAATILSARRLAMDTQNNMRLCASVDGETCATAADWSSGFIVFEDDSVAADQTGNGVRDATEKLYSSYTPSCDATVSVRSRTNTSTDVASFGFNFRGYSLSNLRHFIVVCPVDNIASNARGLLVELNGRTLQSHDLDANGIHEVVLSQDDGTVFSEEISCP
;
A
#
# COMPACT_ATOMS: atom_id res chain seq x y z
N MET A 1 -24.53 46.42 60.04
CA MET A 1 -24.51 45.61 58.79
C MET A 1 -23.50 46.24 57.83
N LYS A 2 -22.38 45.56 57.55
CA LYS A 2 -21.40 45.98 56.52
C LYS A 2 -21.81 45.31 55.20
N PHE A 3 -22.17 46.10 54.20
CA PHE A 3 -22.36 45.60 52.84
C PHE A 3 -20.99 45.36 52.20
N CYS A 4 -20.69 44.11 51.86
CA CYS A 4 -19.52 43.74 51.08
C CYS A 4 -19.88 43.92 49.60
N SER A 5 -19.32 44.92 48.91
CA SER A 5 -19.51 45.09 47.47
C SER A 5 -18.51 44.22 46.71
N SER A 6 -18.98 43.18 46.02
CA SER A 6 -18.13 42.38 45.12
C SER A 6 -17.61 43.22 43.95
N PRO A 7 -16.31 43.18 43.62
CA PRO A 7 -15.80 43.84 42.44
C PRO A 7 -16.37 43.17 41.17
N LYS A 8 -17.05 43.95 40.32
CA LYS A 8 -17.45 43.50 38.98
C LYS A 8 -16.18 43.28 38.16
N SER A 9 -15.89 42.03 37.80
CA SER A 9 -14.89 41.71 36.78
C SER A 9 -15.29 42.41 35.48
N LYS A 10 -14.43 43.30 34.98
CA LYS A 10 -14.60 43.86 33.63
C LYS A 10 -14.25 42.75 32.65
N ILE A 11 -15.23 42.32 31.86
CA ILE A 11 -14.96 41.46 30.70
C ILE A 11 -14.13 42.32 29.73
N ALA A 12 -12.84 41.99 29.59
CA ALA A 12 -11.99 42.57 28.55
C ALA A 12 -12.41 41.96 27.20
N GLY A 13 -12.98 42.77 26.33
CA GLY A 13 -13.31 42.38 24.95
C GLY A 13 -12.19 42.71 23.98
N PHE A 14 -12.08 41.94 22.91
CA PHE A 14 -11.18 42.22 21.79
C PHE A 14 -11.68 43.43 20.99
N THR A 15 -10.76 44.24 20.45
CA THR A 15 -11.15 45.32 19.53
C THR A 15 -11.53 44.74 18.17
N LEU A 16 -12.40 45.43 17.42
CA LEU A 16 -12.75 45.02 16.05
C LEU A 16 -11.49 44.92 15.16
N LEU A 17 -10.55 45.84 15.34
CA LEU A 17 -9.27 45.83 14.62
C LEU A 17 -8.44 44.57 14.96
N GLU A 18 -8.38 44.18 16.22
CA GLU A 18 -7.66 42.99 16.67
C GLU A 18 -8.27 41.71 16.08
N LEU A 19 -9.60 41.61 16.03
CA LEU A 19 -10.27 40.52 15.34
C LEU A 19 -9.91 40.49 13.84
N MET A 20 -9.92 41.64 13.16
CA MET A 20 -9.58 41.69 11.74
C MET A 20 -8.12 41.26 11.48
N VAL A 21 -7.18 41.71 12.31
CA VAL A 21 -5.76 41.34 12.19
C VAL A 21 -5.57 39.85 12.50
N THR A 22 -6.23 39.31 13.52
CA THR A 22 -6.13 37.88 13.85
C THR A 22 -6.67 37.00 12.72
N VAL A 23 -7.84 37.32 12.16
CA VAL A 23 -8.42 36.59 11.02
C VAL A 23 -7.51 36.69 9.79
N LEU A 24 -6.91 37.86 9.54
CA LEU A 24 -5.96 38.04 8.43
C LEU A 24 -4.74 37.13 8.59
N ILE A 25 -4.14 37.08 9.79
CA ILE A 25 -2.99 36.21 10.07
C ILE A 25 -3.38 34.74 9.91
N VAL A 26 -4.53 34.33 10.44
CA VAL A 26 -5.05 32.96 10.31
C VAL A 26 -5.25 32.59 8.83
N ALA A 27 -5.78 33.50 8.01
CA ALA A 27 -5.97 33.28 6.58
C ALA A 27 -4.63 33.08 5.83
N ILE A 28 -3.61 33.86 6.17
CA ILE A 28 -2.26 33.71 5.59
C ILE A 28 -1.62 32.38 6.01
N LEU A 29 -1.77 31.98 7.27
CA LEU A 29 -1.23 30.69 7.73
C LEU A 29 -1.97 29.50 7.10
N ALA A 30 -3.30 29.58 6.98
CA ALA A 30 -4.11 28.54 6.38
C ALA A 30 -3.77 28.28 4.91
N SER A 31 -3.43 29.34 4.14
CA SER A 31 -3.08 29.20 2.73
C SER A 31 -1.77 28.44 2.50
N ILE A 32 -0.84 28.48 3.46
CA ILE A 32 0.42 27.72 3.42
C ILE A 32 0.22 26.30 3.96
N ALA A 33 -0.56 26.15 5.04
CA ALA A 33 -0.76 24.86 5.70
C ALA A 33 -1.60 23.87 4.89
N ALA A 34 -2.67 24.34 4.22
CA ALA A 34 -3.59 23.50 3.47
C ALA A 34 -2.92 22.63 2.39
N PRO A 35 -2.10 23.17 1.46
CA PRO A 35 -1.43 22.35 0.45
C PRO A 35 -0.36 21.41 1.04
N SER A 36 0.29 21.79 2.16
CA SER A 36 1.26 20.92 2.81
C SER A 36 0.60 19.67 3.42
N MET A 37 -0.61 19.83 3.96
CA MET A 37 -1.38 18.74 4.55
C MET A 37 -1.82 17.71 3.50
N THR A 38 -2.22 18.14 2.30
CA THR A 38 -2.61 17.20 1.22
C THR A 38 -1.42 16.36 0.76
N THR A 39 -0.25 16.97 0.55
CA THR A 39 0.98 16.25 0.22
C THR A 39 1.38 15.26 1.32
N TYR A 40 1.23 15.65 2.60
CA TYR A 40 1.52 14.76 3.72
C TYR A 40 0.58 13.55 3.74
N GLN A 41 -0.72 13.75 3.50
CA GLN A 41 -1.71 12.68 3.42
C GLN A 41 -1.38 11.70 2.26
N ASN A 42 -1.04 12.21 1.07
CA ASN A 42 -0.65 11.38 -0.07
C ASN A 42 0.55 10.47 0.25
N LYS A 43 1.59 11.03 0.87
CA LYS A 43 2.79 10.25 1.28
C LYS A 43 2.45 9.16 2.30
N LYS A 44 1.57 9.49 3.27
CA LYS A 44 1.10 8.52 4.26
C LYS A 44 0.25 7.42 3.63
N CYS A 45 -0.57 7.76 2.64
CA CYS A 45 -1.35 6.79 1.89
C CYS A 45 -0.45 5.75 1.21
N VAL A 46 0.55 6.19 0.45
CA VAL A 46 1.49 5.29 -0.23
C VAL A 46 2.26 4.41 0.75
N THR A 47 2.77 5.01 1.84
CA THR A 47 3.53 4.26 2.86
C THR A 47 2.65 3.21 3.54
N ALA A 48 1.41 3.55 3.90
CA ALA A 48 0.46 2.62 4.49
C ALA A 48 0.09 1.50 3.51
N GLY A 49 -0.17 1.83 2.24
CA GLY A 49 -0.45 0.88 1.17
C GLY A 49 0.66 -0.16 1.05
N VAL A 50 1.91 0.27 0.93
CA VAL A 50 3.07 -0.64 0.85
C VAL A 50 3.25 -1.48 2.11
N HIS A 51 3.08 -0.89 3.30
CA HIS A 51 3.21 -1.64 4.55
C HIS A 51 2.13 -2.72 4.69
N ASN A 52 0.87 -2.40 4.36
CA ASN A 52 -0.23 -3.36 4.36
C ASN A 52 0.02 -4.47 3.34
N PHE A 53 0.50 -4.14 2.15
CA PHE A 53 0.84 -5.12 1.13
C PHE A 53 1.96 -6.07 1.59
N ALA A 54 3.04 -5.52 2.17
CA ALA A 54 4.15 -6.30 2.70
C ALA A 54 3.68 -7.23 3.84
N ALA A 55 2.87 -6.71 4.78
CA ALA A 55 2.32 -7.50 5.87
C ALA A 55 1.45 -8.65 5.36
N THR A 56 0.59 -8.38 4.37
CA THR A 56 -0.28 -9.41 3.78
C THR A 56 0.49 -10.45 3.00
N ILE A 57 1.53 -10.07 2.24
CA ILE A 57 2.42 -11.03 1.57
C ILE A 57 3.09 -11.96 2.59
N LEU A 58 3.66 -11.39 3.65
CA LEU A 58 4.31 -12.16 4.70
C LEU A 58 3.32 -13.10 5.42
N SER A 59 2.10 -12.62 5.66
CA SER A 59 1.01 -13.41 6.22
C SER A 59 0.63 -14.57 5.29
N ALA A 60 0.35 -14.30 4.01
CA ALA A 60 -0.01 -15.30 3.02
C ALA A 60 1.05 -16.39 2.86
N ARG A 61 2.34 -16.00 2.85
CA ARG A 61 3.44 -16.96 2.80
C ARG A 61 3.49 -17.85 4.04
N ARG A 62 3.28 -17.28 5.24
CA ARG A 62 3.22 -18.05 6.49
C ARG A 62 2.04 -18.99 6.48
N LEU A 63 0.86 -18.50 6.11
CA LEU A 63 -0.35 -19.31 5.98
C LEU A 63 -0.13 -20.50 5.05
N ALA A 64 0.52 -20.31 3.90
CA ALA A 64 0.81 -21.41 2.98
C ALA A 64 1.66 -22.52 3.64
N MET A 65 2.67 -22.13 4.42
CA MET A 65 3.52 -23.08 5.12
C MET A 65 2.81 -23.74 6.30
N ASP A 66 2.03 -22.97 7.07
CA ASP A 66 1.36 -23.42 8.29
C ASP A 66 0.18 -24.35 7.99
N THR A 67 -0.57 -24.09 6.92
CA THR A 67 -1.69 -24.94 6.48
C THR A 67 -1.25 -26.07 5.54
N GLN A 68 0.00 -26.04 5.08
CA GLN A 68 0.55 -26.92 4.05
C GLN A 68 -0.20 -26.86 2.71
N ASN A 69 -0.90 -25.76 2.44
CA ASN A 69 -1.66 -25.54 1.21
C ASN A 69 -1.12 -24.33 0.44
N ASN A 70 -1.47 -24.22 -0.84
CA ASN A 70 -1.08 -23.06 -1.63
C ASN A 70 -1.97 -21.86 -1.30
N MET A 71 -1.36 -20.68 -1.15
CA MET A 71 -2.09 -19.42 -0.93
C MET A 71 -1.92 -18.53 -2.14
N ARG A 72 -3.02 -17.98 -2.64
CA ARG A 72 -2.99 -16.93 -3.66
C ARG A 72 -3.43 -15.58 -3.11
N LEU A 73 -2.84 -14.56 -3.69
CA LEU A 73 -3.27 -13.18 -3.61
C LEU A 73 -3.75 -12.74 -4.99
N CYS A 74 -4.85 -12.02 -5.04
CA CYS A 74 -5.34 -11.43 -6.28
C CYS A 74 -5.94 -10.05 -6.03
N ALA A 75 -5.88 -9.20 -7.06
CA ALA A 75 -6.63 -7.96 -7.09
C ALA A 75 -8.12 -8.24 -6.88
N SER A 76 -8.82 -7.37 -6.15
CA SER A 76 -10.24 -7.53 -5.88
C SER A 76 -10.90 -6.17 -5.67
N VAL A 77 -12.14 -6.04 -6.15
CA VAL A 77 -12.94 -4.82 -6.03
C VAL A 77 -14.04 -4.98 -4.97
N ASP A 78 -14.61 -6.18 -4.86
CA ASP A 78 -15.69 -6.51 -3.92
C ASP A 78 -15.17 -7.09 -2.59
N GLY A 79 -13.87 -7.37 -2.51
CA GLY A 79 -13.24 -7.98 -1.34
C GLY A 79 -13.55 -9.47 -1.19
N GLU A 80 -14.12 -10.10 -2.22
CA GLU A 80 -14.53 -11.49 -2.22
C GLU A 80 -13.99 -12.22 -3.46
N THR A 81 -14.08 -11.65 -4.66
CA THR A 81 -13.68 -12.32 -5.90
C THR A 81 -12.41 -11.71 -6.49
N CYS A 82 -11.65 -12.53 -7.22
CA CYS A 82 -10.51 -12.03 -7.98
C CYS A 82 -10.99 -11.20 -9.18
N ALA A 83 -10.48 -9.99 -9.30
CA ALA A 83 -10.67 -9.15 -10.46
C ALA A 83 -9.97 -9.75 -11.69
N THR A 84 -10.55 -9.55 -12.87
CA THR A 84 -9.93 -9.93 -14.15
C THR A 84 -8.86 -8.93 -14.59
N ALA A 85 -9.01 -7.67 -14.20
CA ALA A 85 -8.03 -6.62 -14.45
C ALA A 85 -6.85 -6.72 -13.47
N ALA A 86 -5.64 -6.47 -13.97
CA ALA A 86 -4.41 -6.39 -13.16
C ALA A 86 -4.27 -5.05 -12.41
N ASP A 87 -5.38 -4.52 -11.90
CA ASP A 87 -5.42 -3.29 -11.13
C ASP A 87 -5.69 -3.60 -9.66
N TRP A 88 -4.69 -3.35 -8.82
CA TRP A 88 -4.72 -3.63 -7.39
C TRP A 88 -5.14 -2.40 -6.56
N SER A 89 -5.49 -1.30 -7.23
CA SER A 89 -5.79 0.00 -6.59
C SER A 89 -7.11 -0.01 -5.82
N SER A 90 -8.03 -0.92 -6.14
CA SER A 90 -9.31 -1.07 -5.41
C SER A 90 -9.22 -1.99 -4.20
N GLY A 91 -8.14 -2.77 -4.10
CA GLY A 91 -7.96 -3.75 -3.04
C GLY A 91 -7.48 -5.11 -3.56
N PHE A 92 -7.35 -6.02 -2.61
CA PHE A 92 -6.91 -7.38 -2.88
C PHE A 92 -7.33 -8.33 -1.78
N ILE A 93 -7.34 -9.62 -2.11
CA ILE A 93 -7.71 -10.70 -1.20
C ILE A 93 -6.62 -11.76 -1.13
N VAL A 94 -6.66 -12.55 -0.06
CA VAL A 94 -5.84 -13.76 0.12
C VAL A 94 -6.75 -14.93 0.39
N PHE A 95 -6.60 -15.98 -0.40
CA PHE A 95 -7.38 -17.20 -0.28
C PHE A 95 -6.49 -18.42 -0.51
N GLU A 96 -6.98 -19.55 -0.04
CA GLU A 96 -6.39 -20.85 -0.28
C GLU A 96 -6.83 -21.37 -1.65
N ASP A 97 -5.85 -21.69 -2.49
CA ASP A 97 -6.06 -22.16 -3.86
C ASP A 97 -5.32 -23.48 -4.01
N ASP A 98 -5.93 -24.57 -3.57
CA ASP A 98 -5.30 -25.87 -3.68
C ASP A 98 -6.21 -26.89 -4.33
N SER A 99 -5.68 -27.70 -5.22
CA SER A 99 -6.45 -28.72 -5.95
C SER A 99 -6.61 -30.05 -5.21
N VAL A 100 -6.21 -30.11 -3.94
CA VAL A 100 -6.20 -31.34 -3.14
C VAL A 100 -7.59 -31.69 -2.59
N ALA A 101 -8.55 -30.75 -2.62
CA ALA A 101 -9.98 -31.04 -2.49
C ALA A 101 -10.61 -31.25 -3.88
N ALA A 102 -11.52 -32.22 -3.99
CA ALA A 102 -12.10 -32.75 -5.24
C ALA A 102 -12.86 -31.76 -6.16
N ASP A 103 -12.81 -30.45 -5.87
CA ASP A 103 -13.51 -29.38 -6.57
C ASP A 103 -12.67 -28.09 -6.71
N GLN A 104 -11.36 -28.15 -6.54
CA GLN A 104 -10.49 -26.97 -6.65
C GLN A 104 -9.51 -27.18 -7.81
N THR A 105 -9.55 -26.30 -8.80
CA THR A 105 -8.84 -26.50 -10.07
C THR A 105 -7.43 -25.89 -10.07
N GLY A 106 -7.02 -25.22 -8.98
CA GLY A 106 -5.74 -24.51 -8.93
C GLY A 106 -5.65 -23.43 -10.02
N ASN A 107 -6.77 -22.86 -10.46
CA ASN A 107 -6.93 -22.27 -11.79
C ASN A 107 -6.59 -20.78 -11.90
N GLY A 108 -6.33 -20.09 -10.80
CA GLY A 108 -6.12 -18.64 -10.77
C GLY A 108 -7.20 -17.86 -10.04
N VAL A 109 -8.34 -18.50 -9.77
CA VAL A 109 -9.62 -17.86 -9.45
C VAL A 109 -10.09 -18.35 -8.08
N ARG A 110 -10.71 -17.46 -7.31
CA ARG A 110 -11.34 -17.85 -6.05
C ARG A 110 -12.70 -18.49 -6.31
N ASP A 111 -12.86 -19.74 -5.87
CA ASP A 111 -14.14 -20.45 -5.87
C ASP A 111 -14.87 -20.33 -4.52
N ALA A 112 -16.19 -20.55 -4.50
CA ALA A 112 -17.00 -20.42 -3.27
C ALA A 112 -16.64 -21.46 -2.18
N THR A 113 -15.99 -22.56 -2.57
CA THR A 113 -15.52 -23.61 -1.67
C THR A 113 -14.14 -23.31 -1.10
N GLU A 114 -13.44 -22.33 -1.65
CA GLU A 114 -12.11 -21.91 -1.22
C GLU A 114 -12.19 -20.91 -0.07
N LYS A 115 -11.33 -21.15 0.92
CA LYS A 115 -11.32 -20.36 2.14
C LYS A 115 -10.64 -19.01 1.91
N LEU A 116 -11.39 -17.94 2.14
CA LEU A 116 -10.88 -16.58 2.20
C LEU A 116 -10.24 -16.32 3.58
N TYR A 117 -8.98 -15.87 3.59
CA TYR A 117 -8.24 -15.57 4.82
C TYR A 117 -8.22 -14.09 5.15
N SER A 118 -8.09 -13.23 4.14
CA SER A 118 -8.07 -11.78 4.34
C SER A 118 -8.52 -11.03 3.11
N SER A 119 -9.13 -9.87 3.34
CA SER A 119 -9.49 -8.89 2.32
C SER A 119 -8.97 -7.53 2.74
N TYR A 120 -8.43 -6.79 1.79
CA TYR A 120 -7.90 -5.45 2.00
C TYR A 120 -8.57 -4.47 1.05
N THR A 121 -9.17 -3.43 1.63
CA THR A 121 -9.68 -2.26 0.90
C THR A 121 -8.85 -1.04 1.30
N PRO A 122 -8.26 -0.31 0.35
CA PRO A 122 -7.51 0.90 0.65
C PRO A 122 -8.37 1.96 1.33
N SER A 123 -7.81 2.64 2.33
CA SER A 123 -8.48 3.75 3.02
C SER A 123 -8.30 5.11 2.32
N CYS A 124 -7.57 5.13 1.21
CA CYS A 124 -7.16 6.33 0.49
C CYS A 124 -6.77 5.96 -0.94
N ASP A 125 -6.82 6.94 -1.82
CA ASP A 125 -6.55 6.73 -3.24
C ASP A 125 -5.03 6.63 -3.49
N ALA A 126 -4.63 5.55 -4.15
CA ALA A 126 -3.30 5.32 -4.66
C ALA A 126 -3.39 4.33 -5.81
N THR A 127 -2.52 4.49 -6.80
CA THR A 127 -2.44 3.52 -7.91
C THR A 127 -1.52 2.38 -7.49
N VAL A 128 -2.00 1.14 -7.57
CA VAL A 128 -1.20 -0.06 -7.24
C VAL A 128 -1.09 -0.94 -8.47
N SER A 129 0.15 -1.18 -8.89
CA SER A 129 0.46 -2.11 -9.98
C SER A 129 1.33 -3.25 -9.46
N VAL A 130 1.04 -4.46 -9.94
CA VAL A 130 1.85 -5.65 -9.67
C VAL A 130 2.33 -6.19 -11.00
N ARG A 131 3.65 -6.30 -11.13
CA ARG A 131 4.33 -6.76 -12.35
C ARG A 131 5.13 -8.01 -12.04
N SER A 132 5.07 -9.01 -12.91
CA SER A 132 5.97 -10.15 -12.83
C SER A 132 7.14 -9.95 -13.79
N ARG A 133 8.36 -10.30 -13.36
CA ARG A 133 9.54 -10.19 -14.21
C ARG A 133 10.00 -11.55 -14.71
N THR A 134 10.03 -11.68 -16.03
CA THR A 134 10.87 -12.65 -16.75
C THR A 134 11.94 -11.85 -17.52
N ASN A 135 11.93 -11.89 -18.85
CA ASN A 135 12.71 -11.00 -19.73
C ASN A 135 11.93 -9.71 -20.07
N THR A 136 10.61 -9.72 -19.90
CA THR A 136 9.71 -8.57 -20.02
C THR A 136 8.88 -8.45 -18.75
N SER A 137 8.49 -7.21 -18.43
CA SER A 137 7.59 -6.92 -17.31
C SER A 137 6.14 -7.10 -17.76
N THR A 138 5.37 -7.93 -17.07
CA THR A 138 3.95 -8.16 -17.36
C THR A 138 3.10 -7.83 -16.13
N ASP A 139 2.03 -7.04 -16.31
CA ASP A 139 1.08 -6.80 -15.24
C ASP A 139 0.33 -8.11 -14.90
N VAL A 140 0.14 -8.38 -13.61
CA VAL A 140 -0.51 -9.60 -13.12
C VAL A 140 -1.63 -9.30 -12.15
N ALA A 141 -2.76 -9.97 -12.34
CA ALA A 141 -3.93 -9.85 -11.45
C ALA A 141 -3.85 -10.79 -10.24
N SER A 142 -2.96 -11.80 -10.27
CA SER A 142 -2.76 -12.72 -9.15
C SER A 142 -1.33 -13.28 -9.10
N PHE A 143 -0.90 -13.64 -7.89
CA PHE A 143 0.31 -14.41 -7.61
C PHE A 143 0.14 -15.17 -6.30
N GLY A 144 1.09 -16.01 -5.90
CA GLY A 144 0.94 -16.74 -4.64
C GLY A 144 2.15 -17.56 -4.23
N PHE A 145 1.98 -18.30 -3.14
CA PHE A 145 3.00 -19.12 -2.52
C PHE A 145 2.55 -20.57 -2.40
N ASN A 146 3.48 -21.49 -2.63
CA ASN A 146 3.26 -22.90 -2.33
C ASN A 146 3.47 -23.20 -0.85
N PHE A 147 3.16 -24.43 -0.43
CA PHE A 147 3.34 -24.92 0.93
C PHE A 147 4.80 -24.90 1.46
N ARG A 148 5.80 -24.66 0.59
CA ARG A 148 7.20 -24.46 0.99
C ARG A 148 7.56 -22.97 1.17
N GLY A 149 6.60 -22.08 0.93
CA GLY A 149 6.76 -20.64 0.97
C GLY A 149 7.48 -20.06 -0.24
N TYR A 150 7.56 -20.78 -1.36
CA TYR A 150 8.13 -20.31 -2.63
C TYR A 150 7.04 -19.79 -3.56
N SER A 151 7.40 -18.91 -4.50
CA SER A 151 6.47 -18.40 -5.51
C SER A 151 5.85 -19.53 -6.35
N LEU A 152 4.52 -19.54 -6.51
CA LEU A 152 3.79 -20.55 -7.30
C LEU A 152 4.14 -20.48 -8.79
N SER A 153 4.34 -19.27 -9.31
CA SER A 153 4.62 -19.02 -10.72
C SER A 153 6.10 -19.23 -11.08
N ASN A 154 6.95 -19.45 -10.08
CA ASN A 154 8.41 -19.38 -10.22
C ASN A 154 8.87 -18.05 -10.87
N LEU A 155 8.15 -16.96 -10.58
CA LEU A 155 8.49 -15.60 -11.01
C LEU A 155 8.71 -14.69 -9.79
N ARG A 156 9.46 -13.62 -10.02
CA ARG A 156 9.55 -12.48 -9.11
C ARG A 156 8.40 -11.53 -9.38
N HIS A 157 7.86 -10.95 -8.31
CA HIS A 157 6.79 -9.97 -8.40
C HIS A 157 7.27 -8.63 -7.87
N PHE A 158 7.07 -7.59 -8.65
CA PHE A 158 7.37 -6.21 -8.31
C PHE A 158 6.07 -5.45 -8.13
N ILE A 159 5.83 -4.98 -6.93
CA ILE A 159 4.65 -4.22 -6.54
C ILE A 159 5.07 -2.75 -6.44
N VAL A 160 4.32 -1.87 -7.07
CA VAL A 160 4.53 -0.42 -7.01
C VAL A 160 3.25 0.24 -6.55
N VAL A 161 3.36 1.06 -5.51
CA VAL A 161 2.28 1.93 -5.01
C VAL A 161 2.68 3.37 -5.32
N CYS A 162 1.85 4.02 -6.13
CA CYS A 162 2.02 5.38 -6.59
C CYS A 162 0.99 6.31 -5.94
N PRO A 163 1.40 7.53 -5.56
CA PRO A 163 0.45 8.55 -5.14
C PRO A 163 -0.44 9.00 -6.31
N VAL A 164 -1.59 9.59 -6.00
CA VAL A 164 -2.52 10.15 -7.01
C VAL A 164 -1.93 11.28 -7.85
N ASP A 165 -0.87 11.94 -7.37
CA ASP A 165 -0.17 13.00 -8.08
C ASP A 165 0.95 12.48 -8.99
N ASN A 166 1.14 11.16 -9.07
CA ASN A 166 2.16 10.45 -9.86
C ASN A 166 3.59 10.95 -9.65
N ILE A 167 3.88 11.55 -8.49
CA ILE A 167 5.23 12.00 -8.14
C ILE A 167 6.07 10.77 -7.73
N ALA A 168 6.99 10.35 -8.59
CA ALA A 168 7.82 9.15 -8.40
C ALA A 168 8.61 9.11 -7.09
N SER A 169 9.08 10.25 -6.57
CA SER A 169 9.81 10.32 -5.29
C SER A 169 8.97 9.93 -4.06
N ASN A 170 7.64 10.01 -4.18
CA ASN A 170 6.71 9.58 -3.14
C ASN A 170 6.25 8.13 -3.32
N ALA A 171 6.56 7.50 -4.46
CA ALA A 171 6.21 6.12 -4.75
C ALA A 171 7.04 5.15 -3.91
N ARG A 172 6.46 4.00 -3.59
CA ARG A 172 7.12 2.95 -2.80
C ARG A 172 6.85 1.62 -3.47
N GLY A 173 7.79 0.69 -3.36
CA GLY A 173 7.67 -0.62 -3.99
C GLY A 173 8.13 -1.76 -3.12
N LEU A 174 7.74 -2.95 -3.53
CA LEU A 174 8.12 -4.22 -2.93
C LEU A 174 8.56 -5.17 -4.02
N LEU A 175 9.61 -5.93 -3.75
CA LEU A 175 10.03 -7.05 -4.57
C LEU A 175 9.80 -8.34 -3.80
N VAL A 176 9.07 -9.27 -4.41
CA VAL A 176 8.90 -10.64 -3.93
C VAL A 176 9.79 -11.54 -4.77
N GLU A 177 10.76 -12.16 -4.10
CA GLU A 177 11.69 -13.11 -4.69
C GLU A 177 11.07 -14.50 -4.90
N LEU A 178 11.72 -15.31 -5.74
CA LEU A 178 11.31 -16.69 -6.03
C LEU A 178 11.18 -17.54 -4.76
N ASN A 179 12.04 -17.29 -3.79
CA ASN A 179 12.03 -17.97 -2.49
C ASN A 179 10.98 -17.42 -1.49
N GLY A 180 10.11 -16.50 -1.94
CA GLY A 180 9.09 -15.83 -1.14
C GLY A 180 9.62 -14.76 -0.19
N ARG A 181 10.89 -14.34 -0.31
CA ARG A 181 11.41 -13.20 0.45
C ARG A 181 10.84 -11.90 -0.12
N THR A 182 10.28 -11.05 0.75
CA THR A 182 9.83 -9.71 0.39
C THR A 182 10.90 -8.68 0.76
N LEU A 183 11.25 -7.82 -0.18
CA LEU A 183 12.21 -6.72 -0.04
C LEU A 183 11.49 -5.40 -0.30
N GLN A 184 11.80 -4.36 0.46
CA GLN A 184 11.28 -3.02 0.20
C GLN A 184 12.20 -2.26 -0.75
N SER A 185 11.64 -1.29 -1.47
CA SER A 185 12.43 -0.37 -2.27
C SER A 185 13.14 0.66 -1.39
N HIS A 186 14.34 1.04 -1.78
CA HIS A 186 15.18 2.01 -1.09
C HIS A 186 15.76 2.97 -2.12
N ASP A 187 15.96 4.23 -1.73
CA ASP A 187 16.73 5.21 -2.51
C ASP A 187 18.23 4.92 -2.32
N LEU A 188 18.86 4.33 -3.34
CA LEU A 188 20.23 3.82 -3.32
C LEU A 188 21.23 4.85 -3.82
N ASP A 189 20.83 5.73 -4.73
CA ASP A 189 21.67 6.75 -5.34
C ASP A 189 21.45 8.17 -4.77
N ALA A 190 20.52 8.31 -3.82
CA ALA A 190 20.12 9.55 -3.16
C ALA A 190 19.50 10.60 -4.11
N ASN A 191 18.90 10.16 -5.21
CA ASN A 191 18.20 11.04 -6.15
C ASN A 191 16.74 11.34 -5.72
N GLY A 192 16.26 10.69 -4.65
CA GLY A 192 14.93 10.87 -4.08
C GLY A 192 13.87 9.92 -4.66
N ILE A 193 14.19 9.11 -5.64
CA ILE A 193 13.35 8.04 -6.20
C ILE A 193 13.83 6.73 -5.59
N HIS A 194 12.88 5.86 -5.21
CA HIS A 194 13.24 4.57 -4.66
C HIS A 194 13.50 3.57 -5.79
N GLU A 195 14.52 2.72 -5.63
CA GLU A 195 14.82 1.61 -6.51
C GLU A 195 14.58 0.26 -5.83
N VAL A 196 14.38 -0.76 -6.66
CA VAL A 196 14.43 -2.16 -6.23
C VAL A 196 15.69 -2.83 -6.73
N VAL A 197 16.25 -3.66 -5.86
CA VAL A 197 17.47 -4.42 -6.15
C VAL A 197 17.10 -5.82 -6.62
N LEU A 198 17.55 -6.16 -7.82
CA LEU A 198 17.38 -7.46 -8.44
C LEU A 198 18.75 -8.15 -8.53
N SER A 199 18.88 -9.31 -7.89
CA SER A 199 20.07 -10.17 -8.07
C SER A 199 19.79 -11.23 -9.14
N GLN A 200 20.60 -11.32 -10.18
CA GLN A 200 20.55 -12.46 -11.11
C GLN A 200 21.37 -13.63 -10.57
N ASP A 201 21.14 -14.82 -11.14
CA ASP A 201 21.80 -16.06 -10.71
C ASP A 201 23.31 -16.08 -11.02
N ASP A 202 23.77 -15.22 -11.93
CA ASP A 202 25.19 -15.01 -12.25
C ASP A 202 25.91 -14.06 -11.24
N GLY A 203 25.19 -13.60 -10.21
CA GLY A 203 25.70 -12.69 -9.20
C GLY A 203 25.68 -11.21 -9.60
N THR A 204 25.19 -10.88 -10.79
CA THR A 204 25.00 -9.47 -11.18
C THR A 204 23.82 -8.88 -10.42
N VAL A 205 23.97 -7.61 -10.03
CA VAL A 205 22.95 -6.86 -9.29
C VAL A 205 22.54 -5.66 -10.14
N PHE A 206 21.25 -5.54 -10.40
CA PHE A 206 20.64 -4.41 -11.08
C PHE A 206 19.72 -3.67 -10.12
N SER A 207 19.77 -2.34 -10.14
CA SER A 207 18.72 -1.50 -9.57
C SER A 207 17.79 -1.04 -10.68
N GLU A 208 16.50 -0.98 -10.38
CA GLU A 208 15.50 -0.39 -11.25
C GLU A 208 14.72 0.67 -10.47
N GLU A 209 14.66 1.88 -11.03
CA GLU A 209 13.89 2.98 -10.46
C GLU A 209 12.39 2.69 -10.52
N ILE A 210 11.69 3.02 -9.45
CA ILE A 210 10.23 2.99 -9.44
C ILE A 210 9.69 4.07 -10.36
N SER A 211 8.81 3.65 -11.27
CA SER A 211 8.03 4.54 -12.13
C SER A 211 6.54 4.45 -11.81
N CYS A 212 5.88 5.61 -11.89
CA CYS A 212 4.43 5.72 -11.85
C CYS A 212 3.87 5.90 -13.27
N PRO A 213 2.63 5.45 -13.52
CA PRO A 213 1.96 5.65 -14.80
C PRO A 213 1.69 7.12 -15.13
#